data_AF-A0A1H1C6G5-F1
#
_entry.id   AF-A0A1H1C6G5-F1
#
_cell.length_a   1.000
_cell.length_b   1.000
_cell.length_c   1.000
_cell.angle_alpha   90.00
_cell.angle_beta   90.00
_cell.angle_gamma   90.00
#
_symmetry.space_group_name_H-M   'P 1'
#
loop_
_entity.id
_entity.type
_entity.pdbx_description
1 polymer ?
#
loop_
_entity_poly.entity_id
_entity_poly.type
_entity_poly.pdbx_seq_one_letter_code
_entity_poly.pdbx_strand_id
1 'polypeptide(L)'
;MADIDWAVPDPRRAANAAEFVAEMRRLRAWSGLTFRQLERNAASAGDVLPHSTLVAALRRDRLPREDLLRAFTRACGCDPAEVAEWMEVRRRLAAALAEPPPTPETPSSALATAAEEHTGGGGHRAGAGSKRARRIRGWPSVPVMLAVLGSLAAVLVMPGSAVRVPSGPAARQEATYGGCRLPLMMGAYGPCVVRLQERLRLRGLDLPVDAWYGPYTKMRVAAFQTLAGLPNTGMVDHETWRALEPDGRIVVARMPAAKVRQRIEEVFGDAAAEAIELAECLSTADPLWIFSTEPGVRRWGLFQFTDLELHRAGATQAMALDPEWNIQAAHAVWKRTGDFRHWKCDPTAVPEAASGIR
;
A
#
# COMPACT_ATOMS: atom_id res chain seq x y z
N MET A 1 -5.12 3.76 -12.44
CA MET A 1 -4.14 2.67 -12.24
C MET A 1 -2.86 3.31 -11.75
N ALA A 2 -2.56 3.22 -10.46
CA ALA A 2 -1.22 3.53 -9.98
C ALA A 2 -0.39 2.25 -10.19
N ASP A 3 0.71 2.37 -10.93
CA ASP A 3 1.75 1.34 -11.00
C ASP A 3 2.09 0.91 -9.57
N ILE A 4 1.84 -0.36 -9.26
CA ILE A 4 2.44 -0.98 -8.08
C ILE A 4 3.88 -1.23 -8.51
N ASP A 5 4.77 -0.30 -8.17
CA ASP A 5 6.19 -0.44 -8.41
C ASP A 5 6.67 -1.72 -7.73
N TRP A 6 6.91 -2.75 -8.54
CA TRP A 6 7.49 -4.03 -8.14
C TRP A 6 9.01 -3.92 -7.94
N ALA A 7 9.53 -2.69 -7.83
CA ALA A 7 10.92 -2.42 -7.56
C ALA A 7 11.41 -3.24 -6.37
N VAL A 8 12.53 -3.92 -6.60
CA VAL A 8 13.29 -4.64 -5.58
C VAL A 8 13.52 -3.68 -4.40
N PRO A 9 13.17 -4.07 -3.17
CA PRO A 9 13.37 -3.23 -1.99
C PRO A 9 14.83 -2.79 -1.87
N ASP A 10 15.05 -1.47 -1.90
CA ASP A 10 16.38 -0.86 -1.94
C ASP A 10 16.72 -0.26 -0.57
N PRO A 11 17.70 -0.83 0.16
CA PRO A 11 18.07 -0.33 1.48
C PRO A 11 18.59 1.11 1.45
N ARG A 12 19.17 1.59 0.33
CA ARG A 12 19.78 2.92 0.21
C ARG A 12 18.79 4.06 0.42
N ARG A 13 17.50 3.78 0.23
CA ARG A 13 16.41 4.74 0.42
C ARG A 13 16.21 5.11 1.89
N ALA A 14 16.68 4.29 2.83
CA ALA A 14 16.53 4.57 4.25
C ALA A 14 17.49 5.66 4.73
N ALA A 15 16.94 6.73 5.31
CA ALA A 15 17.68 7.81 5.93
C ALA A 15 17.91 7.59 7.44
N ASN A 16 17.13 6.71 8.08
CA ASN A 16 17.20 6.44 9.51
C ASN A 16 16.87 4.98 9.85
N ALA A 17 17.01 4.61 11.12
CA ALA A 17 16.79 3.24 11.60
C ALA A 17 15.35 2.74 11.37
N ALA A 18 14.34 3.59 11.53
CA ALA A 18 12.94 3.21 11.34
C ALA A 18 12.65 2.89 9.87
N GLU A 19 13.13 3.75 8.97
CA GLU A 19 13.02 3.55 7.52
C GLU A 19 13.79 2.32 7.05
N PHE A 20 14.96 2.04 7.63
CA PHE A 20 15.74 0.85 7.32
C PHE A 20 14.98 -0.43 7.68
N VAL A 21 14.38 -0.49 8.88
CA VAL A 21 13.53 -1.63 9.25
C VAL A 21 12.27 -1.67 8.37
N ALA A 22 11.74 -0.54 7.91
CA ALA A 22 10.65 -0.52 6.93
C ALA A 22 11.07 -1.14 5.57
N GLU A 23 12.29 -0.87 5.10
CA GLU A 23 12.85 -1.58 3.95
C GLU A 23 13.00 -3.08 4.23
N MET A 24 13.48 -3.50 5.40
CA MET A 24 13.55 -4.93 5.73
C MET A 24 12.17 -5.60 5.69
N ARG A 25 11.13 -4.91 6.17
CA ARG A 25 9.74 -5.39 6.08
C ARG A 25 9.30 -5.52 4.61
N ARG A 26 9.67 -4.56 3.75
CA ARG A 26 9.44 -4.62 2.30
C ARG A 26 10.17 -5.79 1.65
N LEU A 27 11.44 -6.02 1.99
CA LEU A 27 12.20 -7.17 1.50
C LEU A 27 11.55 -8.50 1.89
N ARG A 28 11.13 -8.63 3.15
CA ARG A 28 10.40 -9.82 3.60
C ARG A 28 9.12 -10.02 2.80
N ALA A 29 8.36 -8.94 2.56
CA ALA A 29 7.13 -9.00 1.79
C ALA A 29 7.38 -9.36 0.31
N TRP A 30 8.40 -8.75 -0.31
CA TRP A 30 8.81 -9.00 -1.68
C TRP A 30 9.29 -10.44 -1.88
N SER A 31 9.99 -11.01 -0.90
CA SER A 31 10.43 -12.41 -0.94
C SER A 31 9.27 -13.42 -0.94
N GLY A 32 8.06 -13.01 -0.53
CA GLY A 32 6.91 -13.92 -0.38
C GLY A 32 7.02 -14.93 0.76
N LEU A 33 8.13 -14.96 1.50
CA LEU A 33 8.40 -16.00 2.49
C LEU A 33 7.70 -15.74 3.84
N THR A 34 7.18 -16.82 4.43
CA THR A 34 6.73 -16.87 5.82
C THR A 34 7.92 -16.83 6.78
N PHE A 35 7.68 -16.43 8.02
CA PHE A 35 8.74 -16.44 9.03
C PHE A 35 9.34 -17.83 9.28
N ARG A 36 8.52 -18.89 9.20
CA ARG A 36 9.00 -20.28 9.32
C ARG A 36 9.83 -20.71 8.11
N GLN A 37 9.52 -20.21 6.91
CA GLN A 37 10.37 -20.43 5.73
C GLN A 37 11.71 -19.68 5.86
N LEU A 38 11.70 -18.43 6.33
CA LEU A 38 12.93 -17.67 6.57
C LEU A 38 13.84 -18.37 7.59
N GLU A 39 13.27 -18.91 8.67
CA GLU A 39 14.02 -19.69 9.67
C GLU A 39 14.63 -20.97 9.06
N ARG A 40 13.85 -21.69 8.24
CA ARG A 40 14.36 -22.88 7.52
C ARG A 40 15.45 -22.53 6.50
N ASN A 41 15.27 -21.46 5.73
CA ASN A 41 16.24 -21.01 4.73
C ASN A 41 17.55 -20.56 5.39
N ALA A 42 17.45 -19.83 6.50
CA ALA A 42 18.61 -19.47 7.31
C ALA A 42 19.34 -20.72 7.81
N ALA A 43 18.62 -21.68 8.39
CA ALA A 43 19.22 -22.92 8.89
C ALA A 43 19.94 -23.72 7.77
N SER A 44 19.33 -23.82 6.59
CA SER A 44 19.95 -24.47 5.42
C SER A 44 21.20 -23.73 4.91
N ALA A 45 21.28 -22.42 5.13
CA ALA A 45 22.44 -21.59 4.80
C ALA A 45 23.51 -21.57 5.91
N GLY A 46 23.30 -22.30 7.02
CA GLY A 46 24.19 -22.33 8.19
C GLY A 46 23.99 -21.18 9.18
N ASP A 47 22.95 -20.38 9.00
CA ASP A 47 22.63 -19.21 9.82
C ASP A 47 21.54 -19.54 10.87
N VAL A 48 21.56 -18.84 12.01
CA VAL A 48 20.53 -18.97 13.06
C VAL A 48 19.62 -17.74 13.03
N LEU A 49 18.37 -17.93 12.61
CA LEU A 49 17.36 -16.86 12.54
C LEU A 49 16.06 -17.28 13.24
N PRO A 50 16.02 -17.23 14.59
CA PRO A 50 14.85 -17.71 15.33
C PRO A 50 13.62 -16.85 15.03
N HIS A 51 12.47 -17.49 14.80
CA HIS A 51 11.20 -16.82 14.50
C HIS A 51 10.89 -15.64 15.44
N SER A 52 10.99 -15.88 16.75
CA SER A 52 10.69 -14.88 17.79
C SER A 52 11.60 -13.65 17.71
N THR A 53 12.87 -13.86 17.35
CA THR A 53 13.87 -12.79 17.27
C THR A 53 13.64 -11.94 16.02
N LEU A 54 13.35 -12.58 14.88
CA LEU A 54 13.05 -11.87 13.63
C LEU A 54 11.76 -11.05 13.74
N VAL A 55 10.69 -11.62 14.31
CA VAL A 55 9.44 -10.89 14.55
C VAL A 55 9.67 -9.70 15.50
N ALA A 56 10.42 -9.89 16.57
CA ALA A 56 10.75 -8.80 17.50
C ALA A 56 11.60 -7.71 16.84
N ALA A 57 12.56 -8.07 15.99
CA ALA A 57 13.40 -7.13 15.26
C ALA A 57 12.57 -6.30 14.28
N LEU A 58 11.70 -6.93 13.48
CA LEU A 58 10.85 -6.23 12.51
C LEU A 58 9.75 -5.38 13.17
N ARG A 59 9.39 -5.61 14.43
CA ARG A 59 8.42 -4.77 15.16
C ARG A 59 9.01 -3.47 15.69
N ARG A 60 10.32 -3.37 15.84
CA ARG A 60 11.00 -2.22 16.43
C ARG A 60 11.47 -1.26 15.34
N ASP A 61 11.72 -0.02 15.72
CA ASP A 61 12.25 1.02 14.83
C ASP A 61 13.73 1.34 15.16
N ARG A 62 14.51 0.29 15.44
CA ARG A 62 15.94 0.36 15.77
C ARG A 62 16.73 -0.55 14.84
N LEU A 63 17.97 -0.18 14.55
CA LEU A 63 18.83 -0.97 13.68
C LEU A 63 19.01 -2.40 14.24
N PRO A 64 18.81 -3.43 13.42
CA PRO A 64 19.08 -4.81 13.82
C PRO A 64 20.59 -5.03 14.05
N ARG A 65 20.89 -6.13 14.73
CA ARG A 65 22.26 -6.67 14.79
C ARG A 65 22.70 -7.11 13.39
N GLU A 66 23.99 -6.99 13.10
CA GLU A 66 24.56 -7.35 11.80
C GLU A 66 24.32 -8.80 11.43
N ASP A 67 24.51 -9.72 12.37
CA ASP A 67 24.33 -11.15 12.10
C ASP A 67 22.87 -11.49 11.79
N LEU A 68 21.92 -10.83 12.49
CA LEU A 68 20.49 -10.98 12.22
C LEU A 68 20.13 -10.47 10.83
N LEU A 69 20.64 -9.28 10.46
CA LEU A 69 20.39 -8.68 9.17
C LEU A 69 20.93 -9.56 8.03
N ARG A 70 22.16 -10.05 8.18
CA ARG A 70 22.82 -10.92 7.21
C ARG A 70 22.08 -12.24 7.02
N ALA A 71 21.71 -12.89 8.13
CA ALA A 71 20.92 -14.12 8.09
C ALA A 71 19.55 -13.89 7.44
N PHE A 72 18.92 -12.76 7.74
CA PHE A 72 17.62 -12.37 7.18
C PHE A 72 17.67 -12.13 5.67
N THR A 73 18.61 -11.31 5.17
CA THR A 73 18.71 -11.00 3.74
C THR A 73 19.07 -12.23 2.92
N ARG A 74 19.97 -13.08 3.43
CA ARG A 74 20.29 -14.39 2.83
C ARG A 74 19.07 -15.31 2.81
N ALA A 75 18.32 -15.38 3.91
CA ALA A 75 17.09 -16.18 3.99
C ALA A 75 16.00 -15.70 3.02
N CYS A 76 15.96 -14.39 2.73
CA CYS A 76 15.12 -13.78 1.71
C CYS A 76 15.57 -14.06 0.26
N GLY A 77 16.73 -14.68 0.06
CA GLY A 77 17.25 -15.02 -1.27
C GLY A 77 18.13 -13.95 -1.91
N CYS A 78 18.57 -12.93 -1.16
CA CYS A 78 19.48 -11.93 -1.70
C CYS A 78 20.85 -12.55 -2.05
N ASP A 79 21.42 -12.09 -3.16
CA ASP A 79 22.77 -12.49 -3.56
C ASP A 79 23.85 -11.83 -2.67
N PRO A 80 25.13 -12.26 -2.75
CA PRO A 80 26.18 -11.70 -1.90
C PRO A 80 26.41 -10.19 -2.06
N ALA A 81 26.18 -9.62 -3.24
CA ALA A 81 26.35 -8.19 -3.48
C ALA A 81 25.20 -7.39 -2.86
N GLU A 82 23.96 -7.87 -3.01
CA GLU A 82 22.79 -7.29 -2.35
C GLU A 82 22.94 -7.36 -0.83
N VAL A 83 23.34 -8.51 -0.27
CA VAL A 83 23.60 -8.65 1.17
C VAL A 83 24.64 -7.64 1.65
N ALA A 84 25.71 -7.43 0.88
CA ALA A 84 26.74 -6.44 1.22
C ALA A 84 26.17 -5.00 1.23
N GLU A 85 25.27 -4.67 0.30
CA GLU A 85 24.62 -3.37 0.23
C GLU A 85 23.71 -3.11 1.45
N TRP A 86 22.89 -4.08 1.85
CA TRP A 86 22.10 -4.01 3.07
C TRP A 86 22.96 -3.78 4.31
N MET A 87 24.08 -4.49 4.40
CA MET A 87 25.02 -4.36 5.51
C MET A 87 25.72 -2.99 5.52
N GLU A 88 26.07 -2.46 4.35
CA GLU A 88 26.72 -1.16 4.23
C GLU A 88 25.79 -0.02 4.65
N VAL A 89 24.54 -0.04 4.19
CA VAL A 89 23.56 0.96 4.62
C VAL A 89 23.34 0.90 6.14
N ARG A 90 23.23 -0.30 6.72
CA ARG A 90 23.11 -0.47 8.16
C ARG A 90 24.32 0.09 8.92
N ARG A 91 25.55 -0.13 8.42
CA ARG A 91 26.78 0.44 9.00
C ARG A 91 26.80 1.97 8.92
N ARG A 92 26.45 2.55 7.78
CA ARG A 92 26.32 3.99 7.60
C ARG A 92 25.34 4.61 8.61
N LEU A 93 24.16 4.00 8.76
CA LEU A 93 23.16 4.47 9.72
C LEU A 93 23.62 4.30 11.18
N ALA A 94 24.35 3.23 11.49
CA ALA A 94 24.92 3.03 12.82
C ALA A 94 26.01 4.07 13.13
N ALA A 95 26.86 4.42 12.15
CA ALA A 95 27.86 5.46 12.29
C ALA A 95 27.24 6.84 12.53
N ALA A 96 26.19 7.20 11.75
CA ALA A 96 25.46 8.45 11.95
C ALA A 96 24.78 8.56 13.33
N LEU A 97 24.39 7.43 13.94
CA LEU A 97 23.85 7.40 15.31
C LEU A 97 24.94 7.45 16.40
N ALA A 98 26.18 7.08 16.06
CA ALA A 98 27.33 7.07 16.96
C ALA A 98 28.11 8.39 16.93
N GLU A 99 27.91 9.22 15.90
CA GLU A 99 28.58 10.50 15.75
C GLU A 99 28.13 11.46 16.88
N PRO A 100 29.05 11.93 17.74
CA PRO A 100 28.71 12.93 18.75
C PRO A 100 28.31 14.24 18.07
N PRO A 101 27.43 15.05 18.67
CA PRO A 101 27.08 16.36 18.11
C PRO A 101 28.37 17.15 17.86
N PRO A 102 28.48 17.86 16.72
CA PRO A 102 29.66 18.67 16.44
C PRO A 102 29.85 19.63 17.61
N THR A 103 30.94 19.46 18.37
CA THR A 103 31.36 20.44 19.36
C THR A 103 31.55 21.76 18.62
N PRO A 104 30.94 22.88 19.08
CA PRO A 104 31.19 24.17 18.47
C PRO A 104 32.68 24.48 18.59
N GLU A 105 33.39 24.41 17.46
CA GLU A 105 34.78 24.81 17.38
C GLU A 105 34.87 26.28 17.79
N THR A 106 35.50 26.52 18.93
CA THR A 106 35.89 27.86 19.35
C THR A 106 37.02 28.30 18.42
N PRO A 107 36.93 29.44 17.72
CA PRO A 107 38.02 29.88 16.86
C PRO A 107 39.24 30.22 17.73
N SER A 108 40.27 29.38 17.64
CA SER A 108 41.57 29.65 18.24
C SER A 108 42.25 30.76 17.46
N SER A 109 42.23 31.95 18.05
CA SER A 109 43.06 33.10 17.70
C SER A 109 44.54 32.69 17.59
N ALA A 110 45.10 32.83 16.39
CA ALA A 110 46.53 32.96 16.19
C ALA A 110 46.76 34.14 15.23
N LEU A 111 46.95 35.33 15.83
CA LEU A 111 47.65 36.42 15.18
C LEU A 111 49.15 36.05 15.12
N ALA A 112 49.73 36.06 13.92
CA ALA A 112 51.12 36.45 13.71
C ALA A 112 51.28 37.00 12.28
N THR A 113 51.73 38.24 12.25
CA THR A 113 51.88 39.24 11.18
C THR A 113 53.16 39.10 10.33
N ALA A 114 53.08 39.50 9.06
CA ALA A 114 54.00 40.39 8.29
C ALA A 114 53.68 40.22 6.77
N ALA A 115 53.16 41.22 6.03
CA ALA A 115 53.85 42.37 5.37
C ALA A 115 54.92 41.89 4.37
N GLU A 116 55.01 42.23 3.08
CA GLU A 116 54.87 43.48 2.28
C GLU A 116 54.57 43.10 0.79
N GLU A 117 53.67 43.76 0.03
CA GLU A 117 53.83 44.98 -0.79
C GLU A 117 54.61 44.80 -2.13
N HIS A 118 53.95 44.91 -3.30
CA HIS A 118 54.37 45.74 -4.47
C HIS A 118 53.60 45.46 -5.79
N THR A 119 52.84 46.48 -6.19
CA THR A 119 52.68 47.14 -7.52
C THR A 119 52.89 46.43 -8.88
N GLY A 120 51.94 46.72 -9.79
CA GLY A 120 52.12 46.87 -11.26
C GLY A 120 51.64 45.68 -12.08
N GLY A 121 50.93 45.78 -13.20
CA GLY A 121 50.51 46.89 -14.05
C GLY A 121 50.15 46.33 -15.44
N GLY A 122 49.15 46.92 -16.12
CA GLY A 122 48.83 46.72 -17.55
C GLY A 122 48.14 45.39 -17.92
N GLY A 123 47.22 45.30 -18.88
CA GLY A 123 46.64 46.27 -19.79
C GLY A 123 45.69 45.57 -20.78
N HIS A 124 44.61 46.29 -21.13
CA HIS A 124 44.02 46.42 -22.47
C HIS A 124 43.34 45.23 -23.22
N ARG A 125 42.08 45.55 -23.61
CA ARG A 125 41.36 45.26 -24.87
C ARG A 125 40.76 43.85 -25.03
N ALA A 126 39.61 43.65 -25.69
CA ALA A 126 38.55 44.51 -26.23
C ALA A 126 37.42 43.61 -26.77
N GLY A 127 36.18 44.15 -26.76
CA GLY A 127 35.13 43.87 -27.74
C GLY A 127 34.31 42.59 -27.52
N ALA A 128 33.02 42.50 -27.86
CA ALA A 128 32.08 43.48 -28.40
C ALA A 128 30.68 42.81 -28.51
N GLY A 129 29.62 43.57 -28.23
CA GLY A 129 28.26 43.41 -28.77
C GLY A 129 27.40 42.27 -28.19
N SER A 130 26.08 42.39 -28.01
CA SER A 130 25.11 43.34 -28.56
C SER A 130 23.93 43.50 -27.58
N LYS A 131 23.69 44.72 -27.08
CA LYS A 131 22.53 45.61 -27.35
C LYS A 131 21.12 45.00 -27.24
N ARG A 132 20.54 45.26 -26.07
CA ARG A 132 19.11 45.34 -25.74
C ARG A 132 18.35 46.39 -26.59
N ALA A 133 17.08 46.07 -26.83
CA ALA A 133 15.89 46.95 -26.83
C ALA A 133 15.87 48.22 -27.71
N ARG A 134 14.89 48.26 -28.62
CA ARG A 134 14.20 49.47 -29.09
C ARG A 134 12.75 49.35 -28.60
N ARG A 135 12.18 50.28 -27.81
CA ARG A 135 11.74 51.66 -28.13
C ARG A 135 10.87 51.63 -29.39
N ILE A 136 9.71 52.27 -29.46
CA ILE A 136 9.46 53.72 -29.58
C ILE A 136 7.92 53.91 -29.56
N ARG A 137 7.27 55.03 -29.22
CA ARG A 137 7.60 56.40 -28.80
C ARG A 137 6.26 57.04 -28.41
N GLY A 138 6.21 57.83 -27.34
CA GLY A 138 5.08 58.71 -27.05
C GLY A 138 5.33 60.17 -27.46
N TRP A 139 4.21 60.91 -27.54
CA TRP A 139 3.98 62.36 -27.35
C TRP A 139 4.26 63.37 -28.49
N PRO A 140 3.65 64.60 -28.46
CA PRO A 140 2.65 65.18 -27.51
C PRO A 140 1.52 66.11 -28.13
N SER A 141 0.68 66.69 -27.25
CA SER A 141 0.01 68.04 -27.30
C SER A 141 -1.42 68.25 -27.90
N VAL A 142 -2.46 68.37 -27.03
CA VAL A 142 -3.44 69.49 -26.73
C VAL A 142 -3.82 70.52 -27.85
N PRO A 143 -5.00 71.25 -27.92
CA PRO A 143 -6.28 71.34 -27.14
C PRO A 143 -7.62 71.39 -28.00
N VAL A 144 -8.75 71.76 -27.35
CA VAL A 144 -9.99 72.45 -27.86
C VAL A 144 -11.18 71.55 -28.23
N MET A 145 -12.25 71.43 -27.42
CA MET A 145 -13.42 72.30 -27.11
C MET A 145 -14.58 72.21 -28.11
N LEU A 146 -15.81 72.07 -27.56
CA LEU A 146 -17.16 72.20 -28.16
C LEU A 146 -17.61 71.02 -29.07
N ALA A 147 -18.82 70.49 -29.01
CA ALA A 147 -19.99 70.64 -28.15
C ALA A 147 -21.00 69.53 -28.55
N VAL A 148 -22.08 69.42 -27.79
CA VAL A 148 -23.44 69.06 -28.28
C VAL A 148 -23.84 67.58 -28.34
N LEU A 149 -24.83 67.29 -27.48
CA LEU A 149 -25.97 66.36 -27.60
C LEU A 149 -25.77 64.88 -27.28
N GLY A 150 -26.49 64.45 -26.24
CA GLY A 150 -27.46 63.37 -26.40
C GLY A 150 -27.14 62.07 -25.67
N SER A 151 -27.58 62.00 -24.42
CA SER A 151 -28.41 60.91 -23.87
C SER A 151 -27.93 59.44 -23.90
N LEU A 152 -28.17 58.80 -22.74
CA LEU A 152 -28.29 57.36 -22.46
C LEU A 152 -27.00 56.54 -22.28
N ALA A 153 -26.58 56.37 -21.02
CA ALA A 153 -26.73 55.10 -20.29
C ALA A 153 -26.02 55.21 -18.93
N ALA A 154 -26.80 55.21 -17.85
CA ALA A 154 -26.28 54.94 -16.52
C ALA A 154 -25.87 53.46 -16.44
N VAL A 155 -24.58 53.16 -16.60
CA VAL A 155 -24.01 51.89 -16.15
C VAL A 155 -23.34 52.14 -14.80
N LEU A 156 -23.99 51.58 -13.79
CA LEU A 156 -23.57 51.48 -12.40
C LEU A 156 -22.07 51.10 -12.30
N VAL A 157 -21.25 51.99 -11.74
CA VAL A 157 -19.91 51.62 -11.26
C VAL A 157 -20.11 50.88 -9.94
N MET A 158 -20.19 49.55 -10.00
CA MET A 158 -20.08 48.69 -8.81
C MET A 158 -18.60 48.59 -8.41
N PRO A 159 -18.26 48.79 -7.12
CA PRO A 159 -16.89 48.63 -6.66
C PRO A 159 -16.49 47.16 -6.79
N GLY A 160 -15.31 46.93 -7.34
CA GLY A 160 -14.77 45.60 -7.58
C GLY A 160 -14.71 44.78 -6.31
N SER A 161 -15.60 43.80 -6.17
CA SER A 161 -15.39 42.66 -5.30
C SER A 161 -14.12 41.97 -5.77
N ALA A 162 -13.02 42.17 -5.06
CA ALA A 162 -11.84 41.34 -5.19
C ALA A 162 -12.28 39.90 -4.89
N VAL A 163 -12.57 39.14 -5.94
CA VAL A 163 -12.67 37.69 -5.86
C VAL A 163 -11.30 37.24 -5.41
N ARG A 164 -11.17 36.99 -4.11
CA ARG A 164 -9.99 36.38 -3.51
C ARG A 164 -9.99 34.95 -4.02
N VAL A 165 -9.36 34.72 -5.16
CA VAL A 165 -8.98 33.37 -5.60
C VAL A 165 -8.06 32.84 -4.51
N PRO A 166 -8.42 31.77 -3.78
CA PRO A 166 -7.50 31.17 -2.84
C PRO A 166 -6.42 30.47 -3.65
N SER A 167 -5.33 31.20 -3.93
CA SER A 167 -4.12 30.70 -4.55
C SER A 167 -3.29 30.00 -3.47
N GLY A 168 -3.56 28.73 -3.26
CA GLY A 168 -2.65 27.81 -2.58
C GLY A 168 -3.04 26.39 -2.96
N PRO A 169 -2.09 25.46 -3.18
CA PRO A 169 -2.45 24.06 -3.10
C PRO A 169 -3.01 23.89 -1.69
N ALA A 170 -4.33 23.66 -1.58
CA ALA A 170 -4.90 23.20 -0.33
C ALA A 170 -4.07 21.99 0.05
N ALA A 171 -3.22 22.14 1.06
CA ALA A 171 -2.50 21.03 1.66
C ALA A 171 -3.60 20.02 1.96
N ARG A 172 -3.62 18.94 1.16
CA ARG A 172 -4.67 17.92 1.21
C ARG A 172 -4.56 17.37 2.63
N GLN A 173 -5.41 17.84 3.53
CA GLN A 173 -5.41 17.42 4.91
C GLN A 173 -5.50 15.90 4.84
N GLU A 174 -4.43 15.24 5.29
CA GLU A 174 -4.39 13.80 5.34
C GLU A 174 -5.56 13.38 6.22
N ALA A 175 -6.55 12.78 5.57
CA ALA A 175 -7.73 12.33 6.26
C ALA A 175 -7.29 11.30 7.31
N THR A 176 -7.63 11.54 8.57
CA THR A 176 -7.28 10.63 9.67
C THR A 176 -8.55 10.07 10.31
N TYR A 177 -8.47 8.83 10.77
CA TYR A 177 -9.52 8.19 11.54
C TYR A 177 -8.93 7.57 12.80
N GLY A 178 -9.33 8.04 13.98
CA GLY A 178 -8.80 7.53 15.25
C GLY A 178 -7.26 7.57 15.36
N GLY A 179 -6.62 8.56 14.71
CA GLY A 179 -5.16 8.70 14.63
C GLY A 179 -4.50 7.93 13.48
N CYS A 180 -5.26 7.24 12.62
CA CYS A 180 -4.73 6.51 11.46
C CYS A 180 -4.88 7.31 10.18
N ARG A 181 -3.78 7.48 9.44
CA ARG A 181 -3.79 8.08 8.09
C ARG A 181 -4.57 7.19 7.13
N LEU A 182 -5.44 7.81 6.33
CA LEU A 182 -6.32 7.14 5.39
C LEU A 182 -5.98 7.40 3.92
N PRO A 183 -6.41 6.50 3.02
CA PRO A 183 -6.97 5.17 3.32
C PRO A 183 -5.88 4.17 3.73
N LEU A 184 -6.22 3.17 4.54
CA LEU A 184 -5.33 2.00 4.65
C LEU A 184 -5.53 1.12 3.42
N MET A 185 -4.43 0.72 2.80
CA MET A 185 -4.42 -0.07 1.58
C MET A 185 -3.26 -1.07 1.60
N MET A 186 -3.24 -1.96 0.59
CA MET A 186 -2.17 -2.95 0.45
C MET A 186 -0.79 -2.30 0.56
N GLY A 187 0.09 -2.93 1.33
CA GLY A 187 1.44 -2.43 1.63
C GLY A 187 1.53 -1.59 2.91
N ALA A 188 0.41 -1.11 3.47
CA ALA A 188 0.41 -0.46 4.76
C ALA A 188 0.92 -1.40 5.86
N TYR A 189 1.62 -0.84 6.85
CA TYR A 189 2.14 -1.59 7.99
C TYR A 189 2.06 -0.76 9.28
N GLY A 190 1.88 -1.42 10.42
CA GLY A 190 2.00 -0.81 11.75
C GLY A 190 0.71 -0.83 12.57
N PRO A 191 0.64 -0.03 13.66
CA PRO A 191 -0.43 -0.12 14.66
C PRO A 191 -1.84 0.09 14.10
N CYS A 192 -1.99 0.90 13.06
CA CYS A 192 -3.27 1.12 12.39
C CYS A 192 -3.78 -0.12 11.65
N VAL A 193 -2.87 -0.91 11.09
CA VAL A 193 -3.20 -2.18 10.44
C VAL A 193 -3.54 -3.25 11.49
N VAL A 194 -2.82 -3.29 12.62
CA VAL A 194 -3.18 -4.15 13.75
C VAL A 194 -4.62 -3.89 14.18
N ARG A 195 -4.97 -2.62 14.40
CA ARG A 195 -6.32 -2.20 14.77
C ARG A 195 -7.34 -2.66 13.73
N LEU A 196 -7.06 -2.46 12.44
CA LEU A 196 -7.93 -2.92 11.36
C LEU A 196 -8.15 -4.44 11.42
N GLN A 197 -7.08 -5.22 11.54
CA GLN A 197 -7.13 -6.69 11.56
C GLN A 197 -7.91 -7.19 12.79
N GLU A 198 -7.73 -6.57 13.96
CA GLU A 198 -8.51 -6.85 15.17
C GLU A 198 -10.00 -6.53 14.98
N ARG A 199 -10.34 -5.38 14.38
CA ARG A 199 -11.73 -5.03 14.06
C ARG A 199 -12.36 -6.04 13.11
N LEU A 200 -11.67 -6.44 12.05
CA LEU A 200 -12.15 -7.44 11.10
C LEU A 200 -12.42 -8.79 11.79
N ARG A 201 -11.53 -9.23 12.70
CA ARG A 201 -11.74 -10.43 13.52
C ARG A 201 -12.96 -10.34 14.41
N LEU A 202 -13.18 -9.20 15.06
CA LEU A 202 -14.38 -8.95 15.87
C LEU A 202 -15.66 -9.01 15.02
N ARG A 203 -15.58 -8.74 13.72
CA ARG A 203 -16.69 -8.90 12.78
C ARG A 203 -16.83 -10.31 12.19
N GLY A 204 -16.08 -11.29 12.70
CA GLY A 204 -16.20 -12.69 12.29
C GLY A 204 -15.33 -13.08 11.09
N LEU A 205 -14.49 -12.17 10.57
CA LEU A 205 -13.56 -12.48 9.48
C LEU A 205 -12.27 -13.08 10.04
N ASP A 206 -11.84 -14.20 9.47
CA ASP A 206 -10.61 -14.88 9.91
C ASP A 206 -9.38 -14.36 9.16
N LEU A 207 -8.38 -13.89 9.91
CA LEU A 207 -7.11 -13.37 9.41
C LEU A 207 -6.05 -13.19 10.50
N PRO A 208 -4.75 -13.25 10.15
CA PRO A 208 -3.68 -12.91 11.07
C PRO A 208 -3.72 -11.43 11.48
N VAL A 209 -3.29 -11.17 12.71
CA VAL A 209 -3.03 -9.82 13.25
C VAL A 209 -1.52 -9.63 13.30
N ASP A 210 -0.91 -9.36 12.14
CA ASP A 210 0.53 -9.30 11.94
C ASP A 210 1.04 -7.87 11.65
N ALA A 211 0.16 -6.87 11.76
CA ALA A 211 0.42 -5.48 11.44
C ALA A 211 0.67 -5.20 9.95
N TRP A 212 0.47 -6.17 9.05
CA TRP A 212 0.73 -6.02 7.62
C TRP A 212 -0.56 -6.09 6.79
N TYR A 213 -0.79 -5.06 5.99
CA TYR A 213 -1.90 -5.03 5.05
C TYR A 213 -1.47 -5.76 3.77
N GLY A 214 -1.48 -7.09 3.85
CA GLY A 214 -1.16 -7.97 2.73
C GLY A 214 -2.37 -8.30 1.84
N PRO A 215 -2.17 -9.16 0.82
CA PRO A 215 -3.24 -9.62 -0.06
C PRO A 215 -4.42 -10.23 0.70
N TYR A 216 -4.15 -11.02 1.75
CA TYR A 216 -5.19 -11.65 2.55
C TYR A 216 -6.01 -10.63 3.36
N THR A 217 -5.36 -9.62 3.95
CA THR A 217 -6.08 -8.51 4.61
C THR A 217 -6.93 -7.74 3.61
N LYS A 218 -6.41 -7.46 2.40
CA LYS A 218 -7.19 -6.83 1.32
C LYS A 218 -8.42 -7.64 0.96
N MET A 219 -8.28 -8.96 0.81
CA MET A 219 -9.38 -9.87 0.52
C MET A 219 -10.45 -9.80 1.62
N ARG A 220 -10.05 -9.79 2.90
CA ARG A 220 -11.01 -9.63 4.01
C ARG A 220 -11.69 -8.27 4.04
N VAL A 221 -10.97 -7.19 3.76
CA VAL A 221 -11.59 -5.87 3.63
C VAL A 221 -12.59 -5.85 2.48
N ALA A 222 -12.23 -6.42 1.32
CA ALA A 222 -13.11 -6.55 0.17
C ALA A 222 -14.39 -7.36 0.49
N ALA A 223 -14.24 -8.51 1.17
CA ALA A 223 -15.37 -9.34 1.61
C ALA A 223 -16.26 -8.58 2.60
N PHE A 224 -15.67 -7.92 3.59
CA PHE A 224 -16.40 -7.09 4.54
C PHE A 224 -17.17 -5.96 3.83
N GLN A 225 -16.54 -5.25 2.91
CA GLN A 225 -17.18 -4.19 2.13
C GLN A 225 -18.38 -4.71 1.35
N THR A 226 -18.23 -5.82 0.63
CA THR A 226 -19.34 -6.46 -0.09
C THR A 226 -20.49 -6.82 0.85
N LEU A 227 -20.21 -7.45 1.99
CA LEU A 227 -21.23 -7.86 2.96
C LEU A 227 -21.88 -6.66 3.69
N ALA A 228 -21.15 -5.57 3.84
CA ALA A 228 -21.65 -4.33 4.43
C ALA A 228 -22.38 -3.42 3.42
N GLY A 229 -22.47 -3.81 2.15
CA GLY A 229 -23.06 -2.98 1.09
C GLY A 229 -22.22 -1.77 0.69
N LEU A 230 -20.92 -1.78 1.01
CA LEU A 230 -19.96 -0.74 0.67
C LEU A 230 -19.30 -1.02 -0.68
N PRO A 231 -18.73 0.02 -1.33
CA PRO A 231 -17.89 -0.19 -2.51
C PRO A 231 -16.72 -1.14 -2.22
N ASN A 232 -16.64 -2.25 -2.93
CA ASN A 232 -15.55 -3.23 -2.80
C ASN A 232 -14.27 -2.73 -3.49
N THR A 233 -13.61 -1.80 -2.81
CA THR A 233 -12.34 -1.18 -3.22
C THR A 233 -11.13 -1.93 -2.68
N GLY A 234 -11.29 -2.66 -1.57
CA GLY A 234 -10.18 -3.21 -0.81
C GLY A 234 -9.29 -2.12 -0.19
N MET A 235 -9.80 -0.89 -0.05
CA MET A 235 -9.17 0.22 0.67
C MET A 235 -10.04 0.56 1.87
N VAL A 236 -9.43 0.90 3.00
CA VAL A 236 -10.15 1.26 4.23
C VAL A 236 -10.14 2.77 4.37
N ASP A 237 -11.24 3.36 3.92
CA ASP A 237 -11.56 4.78 4.06
C ASP A 237 -12.40 5.06 5.31
N HIS A 238 -12.90 6.30 5.44
CA HIS A 238 -13.74 6.71 6.57
C HIS A 238 -15.02 5.88 6.71
N GLU A 239 -15.65 5.53 5.59
CA GLU A 239 -16.91 4.79 5.59
C GLU A 239 -16.68 3.35 6.04
N THR A 240 -15.62 2.72 5.52
CA THR A 240 -15.20 1.38 5.94
C THR A 240 -14.85 1.34 7.42
N TRP A 241 -14.12 2.33 7.94
CA TRP A 241 -13.83 2.43 9.37
C TRP A 241 -15.08 2.58 10.23
N ARG A 242 -16.00 3.47 9.85
CA ARG A 242 -17.27 3.65 10.56
C ARG A 242 -18.06 2.34 10.60
N ALA A 243 -18.09 1.60 9.49
CA ALA A 243 -18.76 0.31 9.43
C ALA A 243 -18.10 -0.77 10.33
N LEU A 244 -16.82 -0.62 10.67
CA LEU A 244 -16.03 -1.53 11.52
C LEU A 244 -16.02 -1.19 13.03
N GLU A 245 -16.46 0.01 13.42
CA GLU A 245 -16.53 0.40 14.84
C GLU A 245 -17.53 -0.43 15.65
N PRO A 246 -17.40 -0.60 16.97
CA PRO A 246 -18.22 -1.53 17.76
C PRO A 246 -19.74 -1.40 17.60
N ASP A 247 -20.22 -0.20 17.28
CA ASP A 247 -21.62 0.15 16.99
C ASP A 247 -22.08 -0.27 15.59
N GLY A 248 -21.16 -0.58 14.68
CA GLY A 248 -21.47 -1.14 13.38
C GLY A 248 -22.14 -2.52 13.50
N ARG A 249 -23.30 -2.67 12.86
CA ARG A 249 -24.21 -3.81 13.02
C ARG A 249 -23.83 -5.05 12.18
N ILE A 250 -22.73 -4.99 11.43
CA ILE A 250 -22.35 -6.03 10.47
C ILE A 250 -21.44 -7.06 11.14
N VAL A 251 -22.01 -8.21 11.49
CA VAL A 251 -21.26 -9.39 11.93
C VAL A 251 -21.39 -10.45 10.85
N VAL A 252 -20.25 -10.86 10.29
CA VAL A 252 -20.20 -11.92 9.28
C VAL A 252 -20.30 -13.26 9.99
N ALA A 253 -21.26 -14.08 9.58
CA ALA A 253 -21.40 -15.43 10.10
C ALA A 253 -20.16 -16.26 9.71
N ARG A 254 -19.42 -16.73 10.71
CA ARG A 254 -18.26 -17.58 10.47
C ARG A 254 -18.70 -19.02 10.23
N MET A 255 -18.34 -19.57 9.08
CA MET A 255 -18.42 -21.01 8.81
C MET A 255 -17.00 -21.59 8.68
N PRO A 256 -16.50 -22.35 9.68
CA PRO A 256 -15.20 -23.00 9.58
C PRO A 256 -15.15 -24.03 8.44
N ALA A 257 -13.98 -24.25 7.86
CA ALA A 257 -13.79 -25.20 6.74
C ALA A 257 -14.33 -26.62 7.02
N ALA A 258 -14.27 -27.09 8.28
CA ALA A 258 -14.85 -28.38 8.65
C ALA A 258 -16.39 -28.42 8.47
N LYS A 259 -17.08 -27.33 8.81
CA LYS A 259 -18.54 -27.24 8.59
C LYS A 259 -18.88 -27.06 7.12
N VAL A 260 -18.04 -26.36 6.36
CA VAL A 260 -18.17 -26.27 4.90
C VAL A 260 -18.10 -27.66 4.28
N ARG A 261 -17.09 -28.46 4.64
CA ARG A 261 -16.95 -29.85 4.16
C ARG A 261 -18.16 -30.70 4.48
N GLN A 262 -18.60 -30.69 5.75
CA GLN A 262 -19.83 -31.40 6.16
C GLN A 262 -21.02 -30.97 5.30
N ARG A 263 -21.18 -29.67 5.04
CA ARG A 263 -22.31 -29.18 4.25
C ARG A 263 -22.23 -29.63 2.78
N ILE A 264 -21.03 -29.68 2.21
CA ILE A 264 -20.81 -30.21 0.86
C ILE A 264 -21.16 -31.71 0.82
N GLU A 265 -20.80 -32.50 1.84
CA GLU A 265 -21.18 -33.92 1.95
C GLU A 265 -22.70 -34.10 1.92
N GLU A 266 -23.41 -33.32 2.73
CA GLU A 266 -24.87 -33.37 2.79
C GLU A 266 -25.56 -33.00 1.46
N VAL A 267 -24.99 -32.05 0.70
CA VAL A 267 -25.61 -31.54 -0.53
C VAL A 267 -25.26 -32.38 -1.76
N PHE A 268 -24.01 -32.83 -1.88
CA PHE A 268 -23.52 -33.53 -3.08
C PHE A 268 -23.61 -35.06 -3.00
N GLY A 269 -23.80 -35.64 -1.80
CA GLY A 269 -23.92 -37.08 -1.61
C GLY A 269 -22.73 -37.84 -2.19
N ASP A 270 -22.98 -38.74 -3.14
CA ASP A 270 -21.93 -39.57 -3.77
C ASP A 270 -20.84 -38.75 -4.48
N ALA A 271 -21.15 -37.52 -4.91
CA ALA A 271 -20.18 -36.62 -5.57
C ALA A 271 -19.41 -35.71 -4.59
N ALA A 272 -19.59 -35.88 -3.27
CA ALA A 272 -19.02 -34.98 -2.27
C ALA A 272 -17.50 -34.95 -2.26
N ALA A 273 -16.83 -36.08 -2.48
CA ALA A 273 -15.36 -36.14 -2.45
C ALA A 273 -14.74 -35.20 -3.50
N GLU A 274 -15.22 -35.27 -4.75
CA GLU A 274 -14.78 -34.40 -5.84
C GLU A 274 -15.16 -32.94 -5.58
N ALA A 275 -16.36 -32.68 -5.05
CA ALA A 275 -16.80 -31.32 -4.73
C ALA A 275 -15.96 -30.66 -3.63
N ILE A 276 -15.56 -31.43 -2.60
CA ILE A 276 -14.67 -30.96 -1.53
C ILE A 276 -13.30 -30.64 -2.10
N GLU A 277 -12.71 -31.56 -2.87
CA GLU A 277 -11.40 -31.34 -3.51
C GLU A 277 -11.42 -30.07 -4.36
N LEU A 278 -12.48 -29.87 -5.14
CA LEU A 278 -12.67 -28.69 -5.95
C LEU A 278 -12.78 -27.41 -5.10
N ALA A 279 -13.61 -27.40 -4.05
CA ALA A 279 -13.77 -26.23 -3.18
C ALA A 279 -12.48 -25.88 -2.44
N GLU A 280 -11.73 -26.88 -1.97
CA GLU A 280 -10.40 -26.68 -1.37
C GLU A 280 -9.40 -26.11 -2.38
N CYS A 281 -9.43 -26.58 -3.62
CA CYS A 281 -8.57 -26.11 -4.67
C CYS A 281 -8.89 -24.65 -5.07
N LEU A 282 -10.17 -24.32 -5.24
CA LEU A 282 -10.64 -23.02 -5.71
C LEU A 282 -10.54 -21.91 -4.65
N SER A 283 -10.73 -22.26 -3.38
CA SER A 283 -10.95 -21.27 -2.31
C SER A 283 -10.33 -21.64 -0.97
N THR A 284 -9.59 -22.75 -0.87
CA THR A 284 -9.16 -23.31 0.43
C THR A 284 -10.33 -23.63 1.38
N ALA A 285 -11.52 -23.92 0.81
CA ALA A 285 -12.78 -24.08 1.52
C ALA A 285 -13.17 -22.86 2.39
N ASP A 286 -12.79 -21.67 1.94
CA ASP A 286 -13.11 -20.40 2.58
C ASP A 286 -14.26 -19.68 1.83
N PRO A 287 -15.43 -19.50 2.47
CA PRO A 287 -16.57 -18.82 1.85
C PRO A 287 -16.31 -17.35 1.51
N LEU A 288 -15.33 -16.72 2.17
CA LEU A 288 -14.99 -15.31 1.98
C LEU A 288 -13.84 -15.12 0.97
N TRP A 289 -13.56 -16.15 0.16
CA TRP A 289 -12.50 -16.11 -0.84
C TRP A 289 -12.92 -15.25 -2.05
N ILE A 290 -12.24 -14.11 -2.19
CA ILE A 290 -12.40 -13.18 -3.31
C ILE A 290 -11.02 -13.01 -3.92
N PHE A 291 -10.68 -13.91 -4.83
CA PHE A 291 -9.42 -13.85 -5.56
C PHE A 291 -9.70 -13.94 -7.06
N SER A 292 -8.79 -13.41 -7.86
CA SER A 292 -8.78 -13.69 -9.28
C SER A 292 -7.35 -13.85 -9.75
N THR A 293 -7.15 -14.93 -10.49
CA THR A 293 -5.94 -15.21 -11.25
C THR A 293 -5.90 -14.42 -12.56
N GLU A 294 -7.04 -13.87 -12.99
CA GLU A 294 -7.21 -13.13 -14.24
C GLU A 294 -7.45 -11.64 -13.96
N PRO A 295 -6.66 -10.73 -14.58
CA PRO A 295 -6.87 -9.29 -14.43
C PRO A 295 -8.29 -8.87 -14.83
N GLY A 296 -8.98 -8.17 -13.92
CA GLY A 296 -10.30 -7.60 -14.19
C GLY A 296 -11.49 -8.56 -14.02
N VAL A 297 -11.25 -9.86 -13.87
CA VAL A 297 -12.29 -10.82 -13.49
C VAL A 297 -12.32 -10.88 -11.96
N ARG A 298 -13.52 -10.97 -11.37
CA ARG A 298 -13.68 -11.29 -9.94
C ARG A 298 -14.46 -12.58 -9.81
N ARG A 299 -14.05 -13.40 -8.86
CA ARG A 299 -14.68 -14.68 -8.53
C ARG A 299 -15.04 -14.70 -7.05
N TRP A 300 -16.16 -15.36 -6.74
CA TRP A 300 -16.83 -15.21 -5.46
C TRP A 300 -17.08 -16.55 -4.76
N GLY A 301 -16.57 -16.66 -3.53
CA GLY A 301 -16.89 -17.73 -2.58
C GLY A 301 -16.34 -19.10 -2.96
N LEU A 302 -16.90 -20.15 -2.36
CA LEU A 302 -16.33 -21.51 -2.39
C LEU A 302 -16.09 -22.05 -3.81
N PHE A 303 -17.07 -21.88 -4.69
CA PHE A 303 -17.03 -22.34 -6.07
C PHE A 303 -16.79 -21.21 -7.08
N GLN A 304 -16.21 -20.08 -6.62
CA GLN A 304 -15.57 -19.06 -7.47
C GLN A 304 -16.43 -18.56 -8.66
N PHE A 305 -17.72 -18.29 -8.41
CA PHE A 305 -18.64 -17.75 -9.42
C PHE A 305 -18.22 -16.37 -9.91
N THR A 306 -18.41 -16.09 -11.19
CA THR A 306 -18.17 -14.78 -11.83
C THR A 306 -19.38 -13.84 -11.70
N ASP A 307 -19.17 -12.53 -11.84
CA ASP A 307 -20.26 -11.54 -11.81
C ASP A 307 -21.36 -11.83 -12.87
N LEU A 308 -20.98 -12.36 -14.04
CA LEU A 308 -21.94 -12.74 -15.09
C LEU A 308 -22.84 -13.91 -14.68
N GLU A 309 -22.28 -14.91 -13.99
CA GLU A 309 -23.03 -16.05 -13.49
C GLU A 309 -23.99 -15.64 -12.37
N LEU A 310 -23.52 -14.78 -11.46
CA LEU A 310 -24.37 -14.22 -10.41
C LEU A 310 -25.54 -13.43 -11.02
N HIS A 311 -25.28 -12.59 -12.02
CA HIS A 311 -26.32 -11.84 -12.71
C HIS A 311 -27.36 -12.77 -13.37
N ARG A 312 -26.91 -13.83 -14.07
CA ARG A 312 -27.80 -14.83 -14.68
C ARG A 312 -28.62 -15.61 -13.65
N ALA A 313 -28.09 -15.82 -12.46
CA ALA A 313 -28.78 -16.46 -11.35
C ALA A 313 -29.68 -15.49 -10.54
N GLY A 314 -29.71 -14.20 -10.88
CA GLY A 314 -30.42 -13.19 -10.09
C GLY A 314 -29.85 -13.01 -8.68
N ALA A 315 -28.56 -13.30 -8.49
CA ALA A 315 -27.88 -13.28 -7.20
C ALA A 315 -26.94 -12.09 -7.07
N THR A 316 -26.69 -11.69 -5.82
CA THR A 316 -25.73 -10.63 -5.49
C THR A 316 -24.37 -11.20 -5.13
N GLN A 317 -23.34 -10.36 -5.17
CA GLN A 317 -22.00 -10.70 -4.68
C GLN A 317 -22.02 -11.11 -3.19
N ALA A 318 -22.87 -10.47 -2.38
CA ALA A 318 -23.03 -10.84 -0.96
C ALA A 318 -23.63 -12.24 -0.80
N MET A 319 -24.62 -12.61 -1.62
CA MET A 319 -25.16 -13.98 -1.64
C MET A 319 -24.11 -15.00 -2.05
N ALA A 320 -23.22 -14.65 -2.98
CA ALA A 320 -22.12 -15.53 -3.38
C ALA A 320 -21.09 -15.79 -2.26
N LEU A 321 -20.99 -14.91 -1.26
CA LEU A 321 -20.16 -15.11 -0.07
C LEU A 321 -20.88 -15.86 1.06
N ASP A 322 -22.19 -16.08 0.93
CA ASP A 322 -22.92 -16.97 1.81
C ASP A 322 -22.63 -18.44 1.42
N PRO A 323 -22.08 -19.25 2.35
CA PRO A 323 -21.66 -20.61 2.01
C PRO A 323 -22.83 -21.52 1.62
N GLU A 324 -24.01 -21.35 2.21
CA GLU A 324 -25.18 -22.17 1.88
C GLU A 324 -25.62 -21.88 0.44
N TRP A 325 -25.80 -20.62 0.10
CA TRP A 325 -26.16 -20.22 -1.25
C TRP A 325 -25.11 -20.68 -2.27
N ASN A 326 -23.82 -20.49 -1.98
CA ASN A 326 -22.74 -20.84 -2.90
C ASN A 326 -22.67 -22.36 -3.16
N ILE A 327 -22.80 -23.19 -2.11
CA ILE A 327 -22.83 -24.66 -2.22
C ILE A 327 -24.04 -25.11 -3.04
N GLN A 328 -25.24 -24.57 -2.77
CA GLN A 328 -26.46 -24.93 -3.50
C GLN A 328 -26.39 -24.51 -4.99
N ALA A 329 -25.84 -23.34 -5.27
CA ALA A 329 -25.64 -22.85 -6.63
C ALA A 329 -24.67 -23.78 -7.41
N ALA A 330 -23.57 -24.19 -6.78
CA ALA A 330 -22.63 -25.14 -7.38
C ALA A 330 -23.28 -26.50 -7.64
N HIS A 331 -24.04 -27.03 -6.67
CA HIS A 331 -24.78 -28.27 -6.84
C HIS A 331 -25.81 -28.18 -7.98
N ALA A 332 -26.49 -27.05 -8.15
CA ALA A 332 -27.41 -26.84 -9.27
C ALA A 332 -26.70 -26.84 -10.64
N VAL A 333 -25.49 -26.27 -10.72
CA VAL A 333 -24.65 -26.35 -11.93
C VAL A 333 -24.27 -27.80 -12.21
N TRP A 334 -23.70 -28.49 -11.22
CA TRP A 334 -23.29 -29.90 -11.33
C TRP A 334 -24.45 -30.81 -11.73
N LYS A 335 -25.63 -30.66 -11.12
CA LYS A 335 -26.83 -31.46 -11.45
C LYS A 335 -27.26 -31.29 -12.90
N ARG A 336 -27.02 -30.12 -13.50
CA ARG A 336 -27.36 -29.81 -14.89
C ARG A 336 -26.28 -30.28 -15.88
N THR A 337 -25.00 -30.22 -15.51
CA THR A 337 -23.88 -30.60 -16.39
C THR A 337 -23.50 -32.07 -16.28
N GLY A 338 -23.75 -32.69 -15.13
CA GLY A 338 -23.32 -34.05 -14.78
C GLY A 338 -21.84 -34.16 -14.42
N ASP A 339 -21.11 -33.05 -14.34
CA ASP A 339 -19.67 -33.01 -14.03
C ASP A 339 -19.20 -31.64 -13.53
N PHE A 340 -17.94 -31.59 -13.06
CA PHE A 340 -17.29 -30.40 -12.51
C PHE A 340 -16.43 -29.59 -13.51
N ARG A 341 -16.43 -29.92 -14.82
CA ARG A 341 -15.55 -29.28 -15.83
C ARG A 341 -15.84 -27.79 -16.04
N HIS A 342 -16.96 -27.30 -15.51
CA HIS A 342 -17.28 -25.88 -15.45
C HIS A 342 -16.22 -25.07 -14.70
N TRP A 343 -15.66 -25.65 -13.63
CA TRP A 343 -14.63 -25.02 -12.83
C TRP A 343 -13.26 -25.48 -13.27
N LYS A 344 -12.34 -24.52 -13.39
CA LYS A 344 -10.92 -24.78 -13.63
C LYS A 344 -10.17 -24.43 -12.36
N CYS A 345 -9.59 -25.43 -11.72
CA CYS A 345 -8.62 -25.17 -10.67
C CYS A 345 -7.21 -25.31 -11.21
N ASP A 346 -6.40 -24.29 -10.98
CA ASP A 346 -4.95 -24.37 -11.08
C ASP A 346 -4.37 -24.31 -9.65
N PRO A 347 -3.95 -25.45 -9.07
CA PRO A 347 -3.45 -25.50 -7.70
C PRO A 347 -2.16 -24.68 -7.51
N THR A 348 -1.47 -24.29 -8.59
CA THR A 348 -0.27 -23.44 -8.52
C THR A 348 -0.61 -21.94 -8.46
N ALA A 349 -1.86 -21.57 -8.74
CA ALA A 349 -2.30 -20.17 -8.81
C ALA A 349 -2.85 -19.62 -7.47
N VAL A 350 -2.95 -20.45 -6.43
CA VAL A 350 -3.34 -20.03 -5.08
C VAL A 350 -2.16 -19.31 -4.43
N PRO A 351 -2.29 -18.04 -3.98
CA PRO A 351 -1.20 -17.33 -3.32
C PRO A 351 -0.74 -18.09 -2.08
N GLU A 352 0.56 -18.42 -2.01
CA GLU A 352 1.17 -19.24 -0.95
C GLU A 352 0.93 -18.67 0.47
N ALA A 353 0.64 -17.37 0.59
CA ALA A 353 0.25 -16.70 1.82
C ALA A 353 -1.04 -17.25 2.47
N ALA A 354 -1.93 -17.89 1.69
CA ALA A 354 -3.13 -18.55 2.21
C ALA A 354 -2.86 -20.01 2.66
N SER A 355 -1.82 -20.65 2.12
CA SER A 355 -1.45 -22.04 2.42
C SER A 355 -0.84 -22.22 3.82
N GLY A 356 -0.34 -21.15 4.43
CA GLY A 356 0.31 -21.16 5.75
C GLY A 356 -0.62 -21.15 6.97
N ILE A 357 -1.94 -21.20 6.77
CA ILE A 357 -2.97 -21.19 7.84
C ILE A 357 -3.54 -22.61 8.08
N ARG A 358 -2.95 -23.65 7.47
CA ARG A 358 -3.31 -25.06 7.77
C ARG A 358 -2.87 -25.50 9.16
#